data_AF-A0A939RF00-F1
#
_entry.id   AF-A0A939RF00-F1
#
_cell.length_a   1.000
_cell.length_b   1.000
_cell.length_c   1.000
_cell.angle_alpha   90.00
_cell.angle_beta   90.00
_cell.angle_gamma   90.00
#
_symmetry.space_group_name_H-M   'P 1'
#
loop_
_entity.id
_entity.type
_entity.pdbx_description
1 polymer ?
#
loop_
_entity_poly.entity_id
_entity_poly.type
_entity_poly.pdbx_seq_one_letter_code
_entity_poly.pdbx_strand_id
1 'polypeptide(L)'
;MNVIEYFKSPNKERWKNEINKGDWSAAKLLFSLLDRGKLKELCGQSSEVYLLTDNDKLVSFAVLAEQDEIDAPELSPWIGFVYTFPAYRGHHCAGKLIGHICAVLKSEQKTRVYISTQETGLYEKYGFVFLKTMTNREGNPTKVYTKELRDQSPYSP
;
A
#
# COMPACT_ATOMS: atom_id res chain seq x y z
N MET A 1 -3.04 -18.51 -2.92
CA MET A 1 -2.96 -17.11 -2.43
C MET A 1 -4.07 -16.26 -3.01
N ASN A 2 -4.80 -15.52 -2.17
CA ASN A 2 -5.91 -14.66 -2.57
C ASN A 2 -5.72 -13.25 -2.01
N VAL A 3 -6.19 -12.23 -2.73
CA VAL A 3 -6.26 -10.86 -2.20
C VAL A 3 -7.65 -10.65 -1.59
N ILE A 4 -7.69 -10.15 -0.37
CA ILE A 4 -8.91 -9.76 0.33
C ILE A 4 -8.76 -8.33 0.86
N GLU A 5 -9.89 -7.66 1.07
CA GLU A 5 -9.93 -6.33 1.68
C GLU A 5 -10.40 -6.44 3.13
N TYR A 6 -9.62 -5.88 4.05
CA TYR A 6 -9.76 -6.06 5.50
C TYR A 6 -11.12 -5.58 6.02
N PHE A 7 -11.59 -4.39 5.63
CA PHE A 7 -12.82 -3.82 6.19
C PHE A 7 -14.06 -4.57 5.71
N LYS A 8 -14.00 -5.16 4.51
CA LYS A 8 -15.01 -6.08 3.95
C LYS A 8 -14.92 -7.51 4.48
N SER A 9 -13.87 -7.88 5.22
CA SER A 9 -13.72 -9.25 5.74
C SER A 9 -14.60 -9.50 6.97
N PRO A 10 -15.24 -10.67 7.10
CA PRO A 10 -15.95 -11.04 8.33
C PRO A 10 -14.98 -11.33 9.50
N ASN A 11 -13.71 -11.65 9.22
CA ASN A 11 -12.72 -12.12 10.20
C ASN A 11 -11.69 -11.03 10.57
N LYS A 12 -12.13 -9.78 10.77
CA LYS A 12 -11.23 -8.63 11.04
C LYS A 12 -10.30 -8.83 12.22
N GLU A 13 -10.81 -9.27 13.37
CA GLU A 13 -9.99 -9.49 14.57
C GLU A 13 -8.83 -10.46 14.33
N ARG A 14 -9.10 -11.53 13.59
CA ARG A 14 -8.08 -12.49 13.21
C ARG A 14 -7.01 -11.85 12.32
N TRP A 15 -7.40 -11.12 11.28
CA TRP A 15 -6.43 -10.49 10.38
C TRP A 15 -5.62 -9.41 11.08
N LYS A 16 -6.24 -8.67 12.00
CA LYS A 16 -5.55 -7.72 12.88
C LYS A 16 -4.47 -8.42 13.71
N ASN A 17 -4.79 -9.58 14.30
CA ASN A 17 -3.80 -10.39 15.03
C ASN A 17 -2.70 -10.94 14.11
N GLU A 18 -3.01 -11.33 12.88
CA GLU A 18 -1.99 -11.74 11.90
C GLU A 18 -1.07 -10.57 11.52
N ILE A 19 -1.60 -9.36 11.29
CA ILE A 19 -0.79 -8.15 11.04
C ILE A 19 0.17 -7.90 12.20
N ASN A 20 -0.28 -8.07 13.44
CA ASN A 20 0.55 -7.92 14.63
C ASN A 20 1.71 -8.93 14.71
N LYS A 21 1.71 -10.02 13.94
CA LYS A 21 2.84 -10.95 13.90
C LYS A 21 4.03 -10.41 13.09
N GLY A 22 3.86 -9.31 12.35
CA GLY A 22 4.94 -8.70 11.57
C GLY A 22 6.11 -8.25 12.45
N ASP A 23 7.33 -8.42 11.94
CA ASP A 23 8.57 -8.06 12.63
C ASP A 23 8.99 -6.60 12.39
N TRP A 24 8.25 -5.89 11.54
CA TRP A 24 8.56 -4.53 11.13
C TRP A 24 7.73 -3.48 11.89
N SER A 25 8.33 -2.31 12.15
CA SER A 25 7.72 -1.21 12.91
C SER A 25 6.39 -0.76 12.31
N ALA A 26 6.28 -0.64 10.99
CA ALA A 26 5.03 -0.20 10.39
C ALA A 26 3.93 -1.28 10.38
N ALA A 27 4.28 -2.56 10.54
CA ALA A 27 3.27 -3.60 10.81
C ALA A 27 2.62 -3.41 12.18
N LYS A 28 3.43 -3.08 13.19
CA LYS A 28 2.94 -2.74 14.54
C LYS A 28 2.13 -1.45 14.55
N LEU A 29 2.56 -0.45 13.79
CA LEU A 29 1.81 0.79 13.62
C LEU A 29 0.46 0.53 12.96
N LEU A 30 0.42 -0.21 11.84
CA LEU A 30 -0.83 -0.56 11.16
C LEU A 30 -1.77 -1.33 12.10
N PHE A 31 -1.26 -2.32 12.84
CA PHE A 31 -2.04 -3.02 13.86
C PHE A 31 -2.65 -2.04 14.87
N SER A 32 -1.86 -1.14 15.44
CA SER A 32 -2.36 -0.16 16.43
C SER A 32 -3.40 0.80 15.83
N LEU A 33 -3.26 1.19 14.57
CA LEU A 33 -4.22 2.06 13.88
C LEU A 33 -5.54 1.34 13.62
N LEU A 34 -5.49 0.08 13.21
CA LEU A 34 -6.68 -0.75 13.02
C LEU A 34 -7.37 -1.06 14.34
N ASP A 35 -6.62 -1.36 15.40
CA ASP A 35 -7.14 -1.69 16.73
C ASP A 35 -7.88 -0.51 17.37
N ARG A 36 -7.33 0.70 17.21
CA ARG A 36 -7.93 1.93 17.74
C ARG A 36 -8.97 2.57 16.81
N GLY A 37 -9.21 2.00 15.63
CA GLY A 37 -10.11 2.57 14.62
C GLY A 37 -9.61 3.87 13.98
N LYS A 38 -8.32 4.20 14.09
CA LYS A 38 -7.75 5.49 13.68
C LYS A 38 -7.14 5.51 12.28
N LEU A 39 -7.08 4.36 11.58
CA LEU A 39 -6.46 4.31 10.25
C LEU A 39 -7.08 5.32 9.29
N LYS A 40 -8.42 5.37 9.23
CA LYS A 40 -9.15 6.26 8.31
C LYS A 40 -9.05 7.74 8.68
N GLU A 41 -8.87 8.06 9.96
CA GLU A 41 -8.57 9.42 10.40
C GLU A 41 -7.20 9.87 9.90
N LEU A 42 -6.21 8.98 9.92
CA LEU A 42 -4.83 9.30 9.55
C LEU A 42 -4.58 9.27 8.04
N CYS A 43 -5.08 8.24 7.35
CA CYS A 43 -4.78 7.95 5.95
C CYS A 43 -5.88 8.42 4.98
N GLY A 44 -7.02 8.89 5.50
CA GLY A 44 -8.19 9.30 4.72
C GLY A 44 -9.37 8.33 4.83
N GLN A 45 -10.59 8.84 4.69
CA GLN A 45 -11.82 8.10 4.98
C GLN A 45 -12.08 6.95 4.00
N SER A 46 -11.58 7.09 2.76
CA SER A 46 -11.65 6.06 1.73
C SER A 46 -10.49 5.07 1.78
N SER A 47 -9.67 5.08 2.85
CA SER A 47 -8.54 4.14 2.94
C SER A 47 -8.99 2.69 3.02
N GLU A 48 -8.27 1.84 2.31
CA GLU A 48 -8.51 0.40 2.21
C GLU A 48 -7.25 -0.38 2.60
N VAL A 49 -7.41 -1.52 3.27
CA VAL A 49 -6.27 -2.39 3.63
C VAL A 49 -6.42 -3.70 2.87
N TYR A 50 -5.48 -3.95 1.96
CA TYR A 50 -5.44 -5.16 1.15
C TYR A 50 -4.49 -6.18 1.77
N LEU A 51 -4.99 -7.41 1.91
CA LEU A 51 -4.27 -8.53 2.49
C LEU A 51 -4.08 -9.60 1.43
N LEU A 52 -2.85 -10.08 1.26
CA LEU A 52 -2.57 -11.30 0.52
C LEU A 52 -2.56 -12.44 1.52
N THR A 53 -3.44 -13.40 1.34
CA THR A 53 -3.60 -14.54 2.25
C THR A 53 -3.25 -15.84 1.54
N ASP A 54 -2.74 -16.79 2.31
CA ASP A 54 -2.58 -18.17 1.87
C ASP A 54 -3.29 -19.08 2.86
N ASN A 55 -4.49 -19.51 2.47
CA ASN A 55 -5.49 -20.09 3.36
C ASN A 55 -5.67 -19.20 4.59
N ASP A 56 -5.16 -19.70 5.72
CA ASP A 56 -5.34 -19.12 7.02
C ASP A 56 -4.19 -18.21 7.48
N LYS A 57 -3.19 -18.00 6.64
CA LYS A 57 -2.00 -17.21 6.97
C LYS A 57 -1.99 -15.90 6.21
N LEU A 58 -1.56 -14.84 6.89
CA LEU A 58 -1.25 -13.57 6.23
C LEU A 58 0.13 -13.64 5.59
N VAL A 59 0.20 -13.36 4.29
CA VAL A 59 1.43 -13.42 3.49
C VAL A 59 2.03 -12.03 3.34
N SER A 60 1.18 -11.03 3.08
CA SER A 60 1.58 -9.65 2.81
C SER A 60 0.39 -8.73 3.02
N PHE A 61 0.64 -7.45 3.26
CA PHE A 61 -0.40 -6.41 3.24
C PHE A 61 0.11 -5.12 2.61
N ALA A 62 -0.82 -4.29 2.17
CA ALA A 62 -0.60 -2.94 1.65
C ALA A 62 -1.86 -2.09 1.91
N VAL A 63 -1.69 -0.79 2.09
CA VAL A 63 -2.78 0.15 2.32
C VAL A 63 -2.91 1.06 1.12
N LEU A 64 -4.12 1.17 0.56
CA LEU A 64 -4.48 2.24 -0.35
C LEU A 64 -5.00 3.42 0.50
N ALA A 65 -4.40 4.59 0.35
CA ALA A 65 -4.66 5.75 1.20
C ALA A 65 -4.87 7.03 0.37
N GLU A 66 -5.63 7.97 0.91
CA GLU A 66 -5.77 9.32 0.34
C GLU A 66 -4.61 10.23 0.77
N GLN A 67 -4.09 10.00 1.98
CA GLN A 67 -3.03 10.75 2.65
C GLN A 67 -1.87 9.83 3.06
N ASP A 68 -0.66 10.38 3.08
CA ASP A 68 0.58 9.69 3.50
C ASP A 68 1.32 10.50 4.59
N GLU A 69 2.48 10.02 5.01
CA GLU A 69 3.41 10.71 5.91
C GLU A 69 3.96 12.04 5.33
N ILE A 70 3.66 12.34 4.07
CA ILE A 70 4.02 13.58 3.39
C ILE A 70 2.80 14.50 3.35
N ASP A 71 2.99 15.76 3.75
CA ASP A 71 1.95 16.79 3.62
C ASP A 71 1.92 17.35 2.19
N ALA A 72 1.28 16.60 1.29
CA ALA A 72 1.15 16.92 -0.12
C ALA A 72 -0.27 16.58 -0.61
N PRO A 73 -1.29 17.40 -0.29
CA PRO A 73 -2.69 17.11 -0.62
C PRO A 73 -2.95 17.02 -2.14
N GLU A 74 -2.06 17.55 -2.98
CA GLU A 74 -2.12 17.43 -4.43
C GLU A 74 -1.68 16.05 -4.96
N LEU A 75 -1.00 15.25 -4.14
CA LEU A 75 -0.57 13.90 -4.46
C LEU A 75 -1.55 12.92 -3.81
N SER A 76 -2.35 12.27 -4.64
CA SER A 76 -3.27 11.21 -4.21
C SER A 76 -3.65 10.34 -5.41
N PRO A 77 -3.89 9.04 -5.23
CA PRO A 77 -3.80 8.26 -4.00
C PRO A 77 -2.39 7.68 -3.75
N TRP A 78 -2.18 7.18 -2.53
CA TRP A 78 -0.93 6.59 -2.07
C TRP A 78 -1.05 5.09 -1.80
N ILE A 79 0.03 4.36 -2.00
CA ILE A 79 0.20 3.00 -1.47
C ILE A 79 1.17 3.08 -0.29
N GLY A 80 0.66 2.86 0.92
CA GLY A 80 1.42 2.85 2.15
C GLY A 80 1.46 1.47 2.80
N PHE A 81 2.20 1.36 3.92
CA PHE A 81 2.25 0.16 4.75
C PHE A 81 2.46 -1.14 3.95
N VAL A 82 3.42 -1.14 3.02
CA VAL A 82 3.71 -2.33 2.21
C VAL A 82 4.64 -3.26 2.98
N TYR A 83 4.18 -4.48 3.24
CA TYR A 83 5.00 -5.46 3.96
C TYR A 83 4.71 -6.88 3.49
N THR A 84 5.77 -7.67 3.33
CA THR A 84 5.71 -9.12 3.07
C THR A 84 6.45 -9.85 4.20
N PHE A 85 5.77 -10.82 4.81
CA PHE A 85 6.33 -11.64 5.89
C PHE A 85 7.59 -12.37 5.42
N PRO A 86 8.65 -12.49 6.26
CA PRO A 86 9.93 -13.07 5.88
C PRO A 86 9.83 -14.42 5.15
N ALA A 87 8.99 -15.33 5.65
CA ALA A 87 8.77 -16.66 5.09
C ALA A 87 8.24 -16.66 3.63
N TYR A 88 7.73 -15.52 3.15
CA TYR A 88 7.14 -15.38 1.83
C TYR A 88 7.87 -14.36 0.94
N ARG A 89 8.99 -13.79 1.40
CA ARG A 89 9.83 -12.90 0.58
C ARG A 89 10.40 -13.67 -0.63
N GLY A 90 10.74 -12.96 -1.69
CA GLY A 90 11.20 -13.56 -2.95
C GLY A 90 10.10 -14.09 -3.88
N HIS A 91 8.82 -14.10 -3.44
CA HIS A 91 7.69 -14.63 -4.23
C HIS A 91 6.80 -13.54 -4.87
N HIS A 92 7.35 -12.33 -5.03
CA HIS A 92 6.64 -11.16 -5.60
C HIS A 92 5.30 -10.81 -4.93
N CYS A 93 5.12 -11.14 -3.65
CA CYS A 93 3.87 -10.93 -2.91
C CYS A 93 3.42 -9.46 -2.86
N ALA A 94 4.34 -8.53 -2.55
CA ALA A 94 4.05 -7.10 -2.61
C ALA A 94 3.59 -6.66 -4.01
N GLY A 95 4.20 -7.21 -5.06
CA GLY A 95 3.79 -6.94 -6.45
C GLY A 95 2.35 -7.36 -6.76
N LYS A 96 1.87 -8.47 -6.18
CA LYS A 96 0.46 -8.90 -6.33
C LYS A 96 -0.50 -7.89 -5.70
N LEU A 97 -0.18 -7.37 -4.52
CA LEU A 97 -1.00 -6.35 -3.86
C LEU A 97 -0.97 -5.02 -4.59
N ILE A 98 0.22 -4.56 -4.99
CA ILE A 98 0.39 -3.34 -5.79
C ILE A 98 -0.39 -3.46 -7.10
N GLY A 99 -0.31 -4.60 -7.78
CA GLY A 99 -1.05 -4.86 -9.02
C GLY A 99 -2.56 -4.82 -8.81
N HIS A 100 -3.06 -5.43 -7.72
CA HIS A 100 -4.47 -5.37 -7.35
C HIS A 100 -4.94 -3.93 -7.10
N ILE A 101 -4.19 -3.17 -6.28
CA ILE A 101 -4.51 -1.76 -6.01
C ILE A 101 -4.51 -0.93 -7.29
N CYS A 102 -3.52 -1.13 -8.18
CA CYS A 102 -3.50 -0.47 -9.47
C CYS A 102 -4.76 -0.78 -10.29
N ALA A 103 -5.25 -2.02 -10.29
CA ALA A 103 -6.47 -2.40 -11.01
C ALA A 103 -7.72 -1.74 -10.42
N VAL A 104 -7.83 -1.68 -9.08
CA VAL A 104 -8.90 -0.95 -8.38
C VAL A 104 -8.90 0.51 -8.80
N LEU A 105 -7.75 1.18 -8.71
CA LEU A 105 -7.61 2.59 -9.07
C LEU A 105 -7.90 2.87 -10.55
N LYS A 106 -7.53 1.97 -11.46
CA LYS A 106 -7.92 2.07 -12.87
C LYS A 106 -9.44 2.00 -13.05
N SER A 107 -10.12 1.10 -12.34
CA SER A 107 -11.59 1.01 -12.39
C SER A 107 -12.28 2.27 -11.85
N GLU A 108 -11.61 2.99 -10.95
CA GLU A 108 -12.02 4.30 -10.44
C GLU A 108 -11.54 5.48 -11.30
N GLN A 109 -11.04 5.21 -12.51
CA GLN A 109 -10.57 6.21 -13.48
C GLN A 109 -9.41 7.08 -12.95
N LYS A 110 -8.65 6.60 -11.96
CA LYS A 110 -7.44 7.27 -11.50
C LYS A 110 -6.32 7.05 -12.52
N THR A 111 -5.54 8.10 -12.77
CA THR A 111 -4.48 8.09 -13.79
C THR A 111 -3.10 7.79 -13.23
N ARG A 112 -2.94 7.81 -11.90
CA ARG A 112 -1.65 7.68 -11.22
C ARG A 112 -1.81 7.20 -9.78
N VAL A 113 -0.72 6.72 -9.19
CA VAL A 113 -0.60 6.35 -7.77
C VAL A 113 0.82 6.64 -7.28
N TYR A 114 0.96 6.93 -5.99
CA TYR A 114 2.23 7.34 -5.38
C TYR A 114 2.69 6.41 -4.27
N ILE A 115 4.00 6.37 -4.02
CA ILE A 115 4.63 5.70 -2.87
C ILE A 115 5.73 6.60 -2.32
N SER A 116 5.74 6.82 -1.02
CA SER A 116 6.88 7.37 -0.29
C SER A 116 7.76 6.25 0.25
N THR A 117 9.09 6.38 0.13
CA THR A 117 10.01 5.35 0.62
C THR A 117 11.46 5.84 0.76
N GLN A 118 12.21 5.19 1.66
CA GLN A 118 13.68 5.28 1.71
C GLN A 118 14.37 4.28 0.78
N GLU A 119 13.66 3.27 0.27
CA GLU A 119 14.21 2.20 -0.55
C GLU A 119 14.52 2.66 -1.99
N THR A 120 15.62 2.18 -2.58
CA THR A 120 15.95 2.37 -4.00
C THR A 120 15.93 1.01 -4.70
N GLY A 121 15.30 0.91 -5.87
CA GLY A 121 15.20 -0.32 -6.67
C GLY A 121 14.04 -1.26 -6.26
N LEU A 122 13.37 -1.00 -5.14
CA LEU A 122 12.29 -1.87 -4.65
C LEU A 122 10.99 -1.70 -5.44
N TYR A 123 10.58 -0.47 -5.74
CA TYR A 123 9.29 -0.19 -6.38
C TYR A 123 9.40 0.00 -7.89
N GLU A 124 10.59 0.31 -8.37
CA GLU A 124 10.94 0.46 -9.78
C GLU A 124 10.65 -0.83 -10.57
N LYS A 125 10.90 -1.99 -9.96
CA LYS A 125 10.55 -3.31 -10.53
C LYS A 125 9.04 -3.52 -10.72
N TYR A 126 8.20 -2.69 -10.10
CA TYR A 126 6.76 -2.69 -10.26
C TYR A 126 6.25 -1.55 -11.15
N GLY A 127 7.15 -0.86 -11.87
CA GLY A 127 6.82 0.22 -12.81
C GLY A 127 6.66 1.60 -12.17
N PHE A 128 7.10 1.78 -10.93
CA PHE A 128 7.21 3.10 -10.32
C PHE A 128 8.44 3.84 -10.83
N VAL A 129 8.33 5.14 -11.02
CA VAL A 129 9.43 6.03 -11.41
C VAL A 129 9.64 7.08 -10.33
N PHE A 130 10.91 7.42 -10.07
CA PHE A 130 11.24 8.46 -9.12
C PHE A 130 10.64 9.80 -9.60
N LEU A 131 9.91 10.47 -8.71
CA LEU A 131 9.29 11.76 -8.99
C LEU A 131 10.12 12.91 -8.41
N LYS A 132 10.34 12.89 -7.10
CA LYS A 132 11.07 13.92 -6.34
C LYS A 132 11.37 13.43 -4.93
N THR A 133 12.29 14.11 -4.24
CA THR A 133 12.43 13.99 -2.78
C THR A 133 11.55 15.03 -2.11
N MET A 134 10.85 14.63 -1.05
CA MET A 134 10.01 15.52 -0.22
C MET A 134 10.36 15.32 1.26
N THR A 135 9.88 16.20 2.12
CA THR A 135 10.04 16.07 3.56
C THR A 135 8.78 15.42 4.14
N ASN A 136 8.94 14.38 4.96
CA ASN A 136 7.81 13.79 5.69
C ASN A 136 7.43 14.65 6.91
N ARG A 137 6.33 14.30 7.59
CA ARG A 137 5.82 15.00 8.78
C ARG A 137 6.81 15.03 9.95
N GLU A 138 7.81 14.15 9.97
CA GLU A 138 8.87 14.11 10.98
C GLU A 138 10.08 14.99 10.62
N GLY A 139 10.06 15.68 9.46
CA GLY A 139 11.17 16.52 9.00
C GLY A 139 12.25 15.77 8.24
N ASN A 140 12.07 14.47 7.98
CA ASN A 140 13.05 13.64 7.29
C ASN A 140 12.82 13.65 5.77
N PRO A 141 13.88 13.73 4.95
CA PRO A 141 13.74 13.59 3.51
C PRO A 141 13.31 12.16 3.17
N THR A 142 12.33 12.00 2.28
CA THR A 142 11.81 10.73 1.77
C THR A 142 11.65 10.82 0.25
N LYS A 143 11.90 9.72 -0.48
CA LYS A 143 11.72 9.71 -1.93
C LYS A 143 10.28 9.42 -2.25
N VAL A 144 9.73 10.21 -3.18
CA VAL A 144 8.41 9.98 -3.75
C VAL A 144 8.57 9.37 -5.13
N TYR A 145 7.90 8.25 -5.31
CA TYR A 145 7.76 7.57 -6.59
C TYR A 145 6.32 7.65 -7.06
N THR A 146 6.14 7.68 -8.39
CA THR A 146 4.82 7.67 -9.04
C THR A 146 4.73 6.53 -10.04
N LYS A 147 3.52 6.04 -10.28
CA LYS A 147 3.22 5.11 -11.36
C LYS A 147 2.00 5.60 -12.11
N GLU A 148 2.13 5.78 -13.42
CA GLU A 148 0.99 6.03 -14.30
C GLU A 148 0.13 4.77 -14.41
N LEU A 149 -1.19 4.94 -14.33
CA LEU A 149 -2.19 3.89 -14.38
C LEU A 149 -2.93 3.85 -15.72
N ARG A 150 -2.63 4.76 -16.63
CA ARG A 150 -3.18 4.71 -17.99
C ARG A 150 -2.62 3.49 -18.70
N ASP A 151 -3.49 2.76 -19.41
CA ASP A 151 -3.02 1.77 -20.35
C ASP A 151 -2.24 2.51 -21.44
N GLN A 152 -0.96 2.17 -21.60
CA GLN A 152 -0.27 2.44 -22.84
C GLN A 152 -0.85 1.46 -23.86
N SER A 153 -2.02 1.78 -24.42
CA SER A 153 -2.37 1.19 -25.71
C SER A 153 -1.46 1.87 -26.74
N PRO A 154 -0.57 1.16 -27.45
CA PRO A 154 0.14 1.72 -28.59
C PRO A 154 -0.80 2.03 -29.77
N TYR A 155 -2.09 1.71 -29.64
CA TYR A 155 -3.11 1.98 -30.63
C TYR A 155 -4.32 2.65 -29.96
N SER A 156 -4.44 3.95 -30.15
CA SER A 156 -5.74 4.62 -30.24
C SER A 156 -5.83 5.22 -31.66
N PRO A 157 -7.03 5.21 -32.26
CA PRO A 157 -7.24 5.47 -33.69
C PRO A 157 -6.85 6.88 -34.13
#